data_AF-A0A8X8XVM2-F1
#
_entry.id   AF-A0A8X8XVM2-F1
#
_cell.length_a   1.000
_cell.length_b   1.000
_cell.length_c   1.000
_cell.angle_alpha   90.00
_cell.angle_beta   90.00
_cell.angle_gamma   90.00
#
_symmetry.space_group_name_H-M   'P 1'
#
loop_
_entity.id
_entity.type
_entity.pdbx_description
1 polymer ?
#
loop_
_entity_poly.entity_id
_entity_poly.type
_entity_poly.pdbx_seq_one_letter_code
_entity_poly.pdbx_strand_id
1 'polypeptide(L)'
;MEAVKVAKKKILCLHGFRTSGSFLKKQISKWDPSIFALFDMDFLDGIYPAGGKSEIEGIFPPPYFEWFQFNKGASLSALLLGYQAQGKILKEHPRMSLFVSISGSKFKDPTICEVAYKDVIKVRSVHFVGEKDWLKLPSEELAAAFEDPLIIRHPQGHTVPRLDEEGVEKICRWIRHDVVLQNGEVKESEVKEDVPMEKREAIEA
;
A
#
# COMPACT_ATOMS: atom_id res chain seq x y z
N MET A 1 -7.43 -25.18 -22.56
CA MET A 1 -7.93 -24.57 -21.32
C MET A 1 -7.74 -23.07 -21.47
N GLU A 2 -8.82 -22.27 -21.39
CA GLU A 2 -8.67 -20.81 -21.37
C GLU A 2 -8.13 -20.40 -20.01
N ALA A 3 -7.01 -19.68 -19.99
CA ALA A 3 -6.49 -19.08 -18.78
C ALA A 3 -7.54 -18.10 -18.24
N VAL A 4 -8.04 -18.33 -17.02
CA VAL A 4 -8.95 -17.41 -16.35
C VAL A 4 -8.20 -16.07 -16.20
N LYS A 5 -8.64 -15.06 -16.94
CA LYS A 5 -8.02 -13.75 -16.94
C LYS A 5 -8.39 -13.03 -15.64
N VAL A 6 -7.54 -13.14 -14.62
CA VAL A 6 -7.72 -12.43 -13.35
C VAL A 6 -7.61 -10.93 -13.62
N ALA A 7 -8.69 -10.19 -13.39
CA ALA A 7 -8.67 -8.74 -13.52
C ALA A 7 -7.75 -8.13 -12.46
N LYS A 8 -6.81 -7.29 -12.89
CA LYS A 8 -5.91 -6.58 -11.97
C LYS A 8 -6.67 -5.52 -11.17
N LYS A 9 -6.32 -5.37 -9.90
CA LYS A 9 -6.84 -4.28 -9.06
C LYS A 9 -6.04 -3.01 -9.31
N LYS A 10 -6.74 -1.90 -9.45
CA LYS A 10 -6.11 -0.58 -9.55
C LYS A 10 -5.75 -0.07 -8.16
N ILE A 11 -4.50 0.34 -7.98
CA ILE A 11 -3.98 0.88 -6.72
C ILE A 11 -3.50 2.29 -6.94
N LEU A 12 -4.08 3.22 -6.18
CA LEU A 12 -3.62 4.59 -6.10
C LEU A 12 -2.52 4.71 -5.02
N CYS A 13 -1.33 5.15 -5.40
CA CYS A 13 -0.17 5.25 -4.52
C CYS A 13 0.12 6.71 -4.16
N LEU A 14 -0.07 7.06 -2.88
CA LEU A 14 0.13 8.42 -2.35
C LEU A 14 1.44 8.50 -1.56
N HIS A 15 2.33 9.40 -1.97
CA HIS A 15 3.65 9.56 -1.36
C HIS A 15 3.61 10.25 0.03
N GLY A 16 4.70 10.15 0.79
CA GLY A 16 4.86 10.77 2.10
C GLY A 16 5.10 12.29 2.03
N PHE A 17 5.17 12.95 3.19
CA PHE A 17 5.37 14.40 3.27
C PHE A 17 6.67 14.84 2.57
N ARG A 18 6.60 15.85 1.70
CA ARG A 18 7.74 16.40 0.94
C ARG A 18 8.53 15.35 0.16
N THR A 19 7.81 14.42 -0.47
CA THR A 19 8.40 13.46 -1.40
C THR A 19 7.66 13.53 -2.73
N SER A 20 7.74 12.51 -3.58
CA SER A 20 7.02 12.48 -4.86
C SER A 20 6.53 11.07 -5.17
N GLY A 21 5.55 10.97 -6.06
CA GLY A 21 5.06 9.69 -6.57
C GLY A 21 6.19 8.89 -7.22
N SER A 22 7.11 9.56 -7.93
CA SER A 22 8.29 8.92 -8.50
C SER A 22 9.26 8.36 -7.45
N PHE A 23 9.43 9.05 -6.32
CA PHE A 23 10.22 8.54 -5.20
C PHE A 23 9.57 7.31 -4.57
N LEU A 24 8.26 7.37 -4.29
CA LEU A 24 7.52 6.22 -3.77
C LEU A 24 7.61 5.02 -4.72
N LYS A 25 7.46 5.25 -6.02
CA LYS A 25 7.64 4.22 -7.06
C LYS A 25 9.02 3.59 -6.98
N LYS A 26 10.07 4.39 -6.80
CA LYS A 26 11.46 3.89 -6.65
C LYS A 26 11.68 3.11 -5.35
N GLN A 27 10.98 3.45 -4.27
CA GLN A 27 11.04 2.68 -3.03
C GLN A 27 10.33 1.33 -3.18
N ILE A 28 9.12 1.34 -3.72
CA ILE A 28 8.28 0.15 -3.94
C ILE A 28 8.88 -0.78 -4.99
N SER A 29 9.59 -0.27 -6.00
CA SER A 29 10.27 -1.09 -7.02
C SER A 29 11.38 -2.00 -6.47
N LYS A 30 11.71 -1.89 -5.18
CA LYS A 30 12.67 -2.77 -4.50
C LYS A 30 12.02 -4.02 -3.91
N TRP A 31 10.69 -4.08 -3.90
CA TRP A 31 9.95 -5.27 -3.47
C TRP A 31 9.89 -6.30 -4.60
N ASP A 32 9.63 -7.54 -4.23
CA ASP A 32 9.54 -8.63 -5.18
C ASP A 32 8.43 -8.38 -6.22
N PRO A 33 8.70 -8.54 -7.54
CA PRO A 33 7.72 -8.30 -8.59
C PRO A 33 6.43 -9.13 -8.46
N SER A 34 6.48 -10.30 -7.83
CA SER A 34 5.30 -11.17 -7.62
C SER A 34 4.21 -10.48 -6.80
N ILE A 35 4.56 -9.54 -5.91
CA ILE A 35 3.60 -8.74 -5.13
C ILE A 35 2.72 -7.89 -6.05
N PHE A 36 3.25 -7.45 -7.20
CA PHE A 36 2.57 -6.53 -8.11
C PHE A 36 1.85 -7.22 -9.26
N ALA A 37 1.95 -8.56 -9.39
CA ALA A 37 1.39 -9.30 -10.51
C ALA A 37 -0.14 -9.06 -10.70
N LEU A 38 -0.84 -8.77 -9.61
CA LEU A 38 -2.29 -8.56 -9.56
C LEU A 38 -2.69 -7.07 -9.48
N PHE A 39 -1.74 -6.15 -9.59
CA PHE A 39 -1.99 -4.72 -9.43
C PHE A 39 -1.60 -3.92 -10.68
N ASP A 40 -2.42 -2.92 -11.01
CA ASP A 40 -2.04 -1.79 -11.83
C ASP A 40 -1.92 -0.57 -10.91
N MET A 41 -0.73 0.03 -10.84
CA MET A 41 -0.40 1.02 -9.82
C MET A 41 -0.16 2.41 -10.42
N ASP A 42 -0.89 3.40 -9.92
CA ASP A 42 -0.75 4.80 -10.31
C ASP A 42 -0.08 5.58 -9.17
N PHE A 43 1.08 6.17 -9.44
CA PHE A 43 1.84 6.96 -8.47
C PHE A 43 1.63 8.43 -8.77
N LEU A 44 0.90 9.12 -7.90
CA LEU A 44 0.57 10.53 -8.09
C LEU A 44 1.46 11.43 -7.24
N ASP A 45 1.64 12.66 -7.70
CA ASP A 45 2.24 13.76 -6.95
C ASP A 45 1.17 14.58 -6.24
N GLY A 46 1.53 15.14 -5.09
CA GLY A 46 0.73 16.12 -4.37
C GLY A 46 0.54 17.39 -5.19
N ILE A 47 -0.58 18.08 -4.97
CA ILE A 47 -0.95 19.27 -5.74
C ILE A 47 -0.12 20.51 -5.35
N TYR A 48 0.51 20.51 -4.17
CA TYR A 48 1.35 21.61 -3.71
C TYR A 48 2.83 21.25 -3.86
N PRO A 49 3.66 22.13 -4.44
CA PRO A 49 5.10 22.00 -4.33
C PRO A 49 5.55 22.05 -2.87
N ALA A 50 6.59 21.30 -2.51
CA ALA A 50 7.14 21.33 -1.16
C ALA A 50 7.65 22.74 -0.81
N GLY A 51 7.13 23.31 0.28
CA GLY A 51 7.48 24.66 0.73
C GLY A 51 8.78 24.73 1.55
N GLY A 52 9.42 23.60 1.82
CA GLY A 52 10.63 23.53 2.61
C GLY A 52 11.45 22.28 2.35
N LYS A 53 12.50 22.11 3.15
CA LYS A 53 13.48 21.03 2.98
C LYS A 53 12.81 19.65 3.01
N SER A 54 13.22 18.79 2.09
CA SER A 54 12.91 17.37 2.13
C SER A 54 14.03 16.55 2.77
N GLU A 55 13.66 15.52 3.52
CA GLU A 55 14.61 14.57 4.12
C GLU A 55 15.34 13.74 3.05
N ILE A 56 14.85 13.72 1.81
CA ILE A 56 15.39 12.90 0.72
C ILE A 56 16.30 13.68 -0.25
N GLU A 57 16.55 14.97 -0.03
CA GLU A 57 17.36 15.84 -0.93
C GLU A 57 18.75 15.28 -1.26
N GLY A 58 19.38 14.57 -0.35
CA GLY A 58 20.70 13.96 -0.56
C GLY A 58 20.68 12.58 -1.24
N ILE A 59 19.51 11.99 -1.46
CA ILE A 59 19.36 10.61 -1.94
C ILE A 59 18.45 10.46 -3.15
N PHE A 60 17.59 11.45 -3.44
CA PHE A 60 16.70 11.44 -4.59
C PHE A 60 16.39 12.86 -5.06
N PRO A 61 16.46 13.17 -6.36
CA PRO A 61 16.33 14.53 -6.85
C PRO A 61 14.89 15.09 -6.73
N PRO A 62 14.72 16.42 -6.66
CA PRO A 62 13.41 17.10 -6.77
C PRO A 62 12.78 16.91 -8.17
N PRO A 63 11.49 17.25 -8.37
CA PRO A 63 10.58 17.98 -7.46
C PRO A 63 10.02 17.15 -6.31
N TYR A 64 9.67 17.85 -5.22
CA TYR A 64 8.93 17.29 -4.09
C TYR A 64 7.60 18.01 -3.93
N PHE A 65 6.64 17.28 -3.39
CA PHE A 65 5.26 17.72 -3.29
C PHE A 65 4.69 17.42 -1.90
N GLU A 66 3.58 18.08 -1.62
CA GLU A 66 2.77 17.97 -0.42
C GLU A 66 1.30 17.81 -0.85
N TRP A 67 0.56 16.88 -0.24
CA TRP A 67 -0.87 16.74 -0.48
C TRP A 67 -1.66 17.90 0.15
N PHE A 68 -1.19 18.32 1.32
CA PHE A 68 -1.59 19.49 2.07
C PHE A 68 -0.34 20.01 2.78
N GLN A 69 -0.27 21.30 3.09
CA GLN A 69 0.93 21.96 3.64
C GLN A 69 1.47 21.39 4.98
N PHE A 70 0.83 20.34 5.53
CA PHE A 70 1.18 19.72 6.81
C PHE A 70 0.96 18.19 6.86
N ASN A 71 0.71 17.47 5.76
CA ASN A 71 0.15 16.10 5.84
C ASN A 71 0.85 14.99 5.01
N LYS A 72 0.72 13.74 5.48
CA LYS A 72 1.31 12.50 4.97
C LYS A 72 0.29 11.70 4.14
N GLY A 73 0.74 11.03 3.07
CA GLY A 73 -0.13 10.29 2.14
C GLY A 73 -0.98 9.18 2.79
N ALA A 74 -0.40 8.35 3.66
CA ALA A 74 -1.15 7.26 4.31
C ALA A 74 -2.27 7.76 5.23
N SER A 75 -2.07 8.89 5.92
CA SER A 75 -3.11 9.55 6.71
C SER A 75 -4.26 10.03 5.82
N LEU A 76 -3.95 10.64 4.67
CA LEU A 76 -4.96 11.05 3.68
C LEU A 76 -5.78 9.87 3.16
N SER A 77 -5.13 8.76 2.79
CA SER A 77 -5.84 7.56 2.34
C SER A 77 -6.81 7.03 3.40
N ALA A 78 -6.36 6.93 4.66
CA ALA A 78 -7.22 6.46 5.75
C ALA A 78 -8.42 7.39 6.00
N LEU A 79 -8.22 8.71 5.88
CA LEU A 79 -9.29 9.70 5.97
C LEU A 79 -10.36 9.48 4.89
N LEU A 80 -9.92 9.29 3.63
CA LEU A 80 -10.82 9.08 2.51
C LEU A 80 -11.70 7.84 2.72
N LEU A 81 -11.09 6.75 3.21
CA LEU A 81 -11.79 5.50 3.53
C LEU A 81 -12.83 5.70 4.63
N GLY A 82 -12.43 6.34 5.73
CA GLY A 82 -13.32 6.63 6.86
C GLY A 82 -14.51 7.49 6.46
N TYR A 83 -14.27 8.61 5.77
CA TYR A 83 -15.34 9.51 5.33
C TYR A 83 -16.25 8.88 4.26
N GLN A 84 -15.71 8.05 3.35
CA GLN A 84 -16.54 7.31 2.40
C GLN A 84 -17.41 6.27 3.12
N ALA A 85 -16.86 5.55 4.10
CA ALA A 85 -17.61 4.57 4.90
C ALA A 85 -18.78 5.22 5.66
N GLN A 86 -18.60 6.45 6.13
CA GLN A 86 -19.63 7.28 6.76
C GLN A 86 -20.60 7.97 5.77
N GLY A 87 -20.46 7.73 4.47
CA GLY A 87 -21.31 8.33 3.43
C GLY A 87 -21.15 9.85 3.28
N LYS A 88 -20.02 10.42 3.73
CA LYS A 88 -19.77 11.87 3.71
C LYS A 88 -19.20 12.37 2.39
N ILE A 89 -18.37 11.56 1.74
CA ILE A 89 -17.69 11.89 0.47
C ILE A 89 -17.81 10.72 -0.52
N LEU A 90 -17.44 10.96 -1.79
CA LEU A 90 -17.30 9.92 -2.82
C LEU A 90 -18.56 9.04 -2.97
N LYS A 91 -19.76 9.65 -2.89
CA LYS A 91 -21.06 8.95 -2.89
C LYS A 91 -21.35 8.20 -4.20
N GLU A 92 -20.81 8.70 -5.29
CA GLU A 92 -20.97 8.13 -6.64
C GLU A 92 -19.78 7.23 -7.04
N HIS A 93 -18.76 7.15 -6.21
CA HIS A 93 -17.61 6.28 -6.44
C HIS A 93 -17.84 4.93 -5.76
N PRO A 94 -17.49 3.80 -6.41
CA PRO A 94 -17.48 2.50 -5.75
C PRO A 94 -16.69 2.52 -4.44
N ARG A 95 -17.06 1.65 -3.49
CA ARG A 95 -16.28 1.53 -2.25
C ARG A 95 -14.88 1.01 -2.57
N MET A 96 -13.88 1.67 -2.00
CA MET A 96 -12.51 1.15 -2.01
C MET A 96 -12.46 -0.17 -1.22
N SER A 97 -11.74 -1.16 -1.74
CA SER A 97 -11.72 -2.52 -1.19
C SER A 97 -10.38 -2.92 -0.56
N LEU A 98 -9.33 -2.12 -0.75
CA LEU A 98 -7.98 -2.42 -0.27
C LEU A 98 -7.29 -1.15 0.25
N PHE A 99 -6.60 -1.27 1.38
CA PHE A 99 -5.73 -0.24 1.92
C PHE A 99 -4.34 -0.78 2.23
N VAL A 100 -3.30 -0.08 1.78
CA VAL A 100 -1.90 -0.38 2.10
C VAL A 100 -1.30 0.81 2.80
N SER A 101 -0.94 0.65 4.07
CA SER A 101 -0.35 1.68 4.92
C SER A 101 1.12 1.39 5.14
N ILE A 102 1.99 2.37 4.90
CA ILE A 102 3.41 2.30 5.24
C ILE A 102 3.69 3.47 6.17
N SER A 103 3.98 3.18 7.44
CA SER A 103 4.19 4.19 8.49
C SER A 103 3.07 5.26 8.54
N GLY A 104 1.82 4.85 8.31
CA GLY A 104 0.66 5.74 8.38
C GLY A 104 0.26 6.07 9.82
N SER A 105 -0.45 7.17 10.04
CA SER A 105 -1.08 7.49 11.33
C SER A 105 -2.46 8.07 11.12
N LYS A 106 -3.28 8.11 12.18
CA LYS A 106 -4.50 8.92 12.18
C LYS A 106 -4.17 10.41 12.03
N PHE A 107 -5.16 11.18 11.61
CA PHE A 107 -5.10 12.63 11.78
C PHE A 107 -5.08 12.97 13.28
N LYS A 108 -4.51 14.13 13.62
CA LYS A 108 -4.46 14.60 15.03
C LYS A 108 -5.70 15.39 15.43
N ASP A 109 -6.44 15.92 14.46
CA ASP A 109 -7.64 16.71 14.73
C ASP A 109 -8.79 15.80 15.21
N PRO A 110 -9.29 15.99 16.44
CA PRO A 110 -10.36 15.16 17.00
C PRO A 110 -11.63 15.17 16.15
N THR A 111 -12.00 16.32 15.57
CA THR A 111 -13.23 16.46 14.77
C THR A 111 -13.17 15.64 13.49
N ILE A 112 -11.96 15.49 12.92
CA ILE A 112 -11.72 14.60 11.79
C ILE A 112 -11.81 13.14 12.24
N CYS A 113 -11.20 12.81 13.38
CA CYS A 113 -11.17 11.44 13.90
C CYS A 113 -12.54 10.90 14.31
N GLU A 114 -13.38 11.75 14.93
CA GLU A 114 -14.76 11.44 15.31
C GLU A 114 -15.64 11.06 14.12
N VAL A 115 -15.28 11.49 12.92
CA VAL A 115 -15.96 11.11 11.68
C VAL A 115 -15.24 9.93 11.03
N ALA A 116 -13.95 10.07 10.71
CA ALA A 116 -13.20 9.08 9.92
C ALA A 116 -13.12 7.71 10.59
N TYR A 117 -13.00 7.68 11.92
CA TYR A 117 -12.77 6.46 12.70
C TYR A 117 -13.92 6.18 13.67
N LYS A 118 -15.12 6.69 13.36
CA LYS A 118 -16.33 6.49 14.17
C LYS A 118 -16.68 5.00 14.30
N ASP A 119 -16.69 4.32 13.17
CA ASP A 119 -16.98 2.89 13.06
C ASP A 119 -15.73 2.17 12.54
N VAL A 120 -15.62 0.88 12.86
CA VAL A 120 -14.54 0.03 12.34
C VAL A 120 -14.55 0.04 10.81
N ILE A 121 -13.39 0.30 10.21
CA ILE A 121 -13.22 0.33 8.76
C ILE A 121 -13.11 -1.11 8.26
N LYS A 122 -14.15 -1.58 7.56
CA LYS A 122 -14.23 -2.94 6.99
C LYS A 122 -13.37 -3.15 5.73
N VAL A 123 -12.63 -2.13 5.32
CA VAL A 123 -11.75 -2.23 4.16
C VAL A 123 -10.56 -3.09 4.53
N ARG A 124 -10.32 -4.12 3.73
CA ARG A 124 -9.19 -5.02 3.92
C ARG A 124 -7.89 -4.23 3.89
N SER A 125 -7.03 -4.40 4.90
CA SER A 125 -5.85 -3.56 5.04
C SER A 125 -4.59 -4.29 5.45
N VAL A 126 -3.45 -3.82 4.94
CA VAL A 126 -2.11 -4.22 5.37
C VAL A 126 -1.34 -2.99 5.83
N HIS A 127 -0.65 -3.12 6.96
CA HIS A 127 0.08 -2.04 7.63
C HIS A 127 1.52 -2.46 7.88
N PHE A 128 2.46 -1.70 7.31
CA PHE A 128 3.89 -1.83 7.56
C PHE A 128 4.30 -0.89 8.67
N VAL A 129 4.83 -1.46 9.76
CA VAL A 129 5.20 -0.73 10.99
C VAL A 129 6.68 -0.93 11.29
N GLY A 130 7.43 0.16 11.33
CA GLY A 130 8.85 0.14 11.67
C GLY A 130 9.07 0.10 13.18
N GLU A 131 9.87 -0.84 13.67
CA GLU A 131 10.17 -1.00 15.09
C GLU A 131 10.95 0.18 15.68
N LYS A 132 11.70 0.91 14.84
CA LYS A 132 12.44 2.12 15.21
C LYS A 132 11.77 3.40 14.70
N ASP A 133 10.56 3.30 14.16
CA ASP A 133 9.82 4.45 13.65
C ASP A 133 9.23 5.24 14.82
N TRP A 134 9.41 6.56 14.83
CA TRP A 134 8.78 7.44 15.82
C TRP A 134 7.25 7.45 15.69
N LEU A 135 6.71 6.97 14.57
CA LEU A 135 5.28 6.74 14.35
C LEU A 135 4.81 5.33 14.68
N LYS A 136 5.65 4.45 15.25
CA LYS A 136 5.27 3.06 15.57
C LYS A 136 3.91 2.96 16.27
N LEU A 137 3.75 3.65 17.41
CA LEU A 137 2.49 3.66 18.17
C LEU A 137 1.33 4.29 17.37
N PRO A 138 1.47 5.49 16.76
CA PRO A 138 0.45 6.03 15.86
C PRO A 138 0.05 5.12 14.69
N SER A 139 0.98 4.32 14.17
CA SER A 139 0.70 3.35 13.10
C SER A 139 -0.08 2.15 13.59
N GLU A 140 0.21 1.65 14.78
CA GLU A 140 -0.57 0.60 15.44
C GLU A 140 -1.99 1.10 15.78
N GLU A 141 -2.13 2.33 16.26
CA GLU A 141 -3.43 2.97 16.51
C GLU A 141 -4.26 3.13 15.24
N LEU A 142 -3.61 3.46 14.11
CA LEU A 142 -4.27 3.51 12.81
C LEU A 142 -4.72 2.12 12.37
N ALA A 143 -3.86 1.10 12.50
CA ALA A 143 -4.20 -0.27 12.14
C ALA A 143 -5.40 -0.78 12.94
N ALA A 144 -5.46 -0.48 14.24
CA ALA A 144 -6.57 -0.85 15.12
C ALA A 144 -7.94 -0.24 14.72
N ALA A 145 -7.99 0.73 13.81
CA ALA A 145 -9.23 1.27 13.26
C ALA A 145 -9.84 0.39 12.15
N PHE A 146 -9.13 -0.63 11.68
CA PHE A 146 -9.55 -1.53 10.61
C PHE A 146 -9.99 -2.88 11.15
N GLU A 147 -10.89 -3.54 10.42
CA GLU A 147 -11.30 -4.91 10.68
C GLU A 147 -10.20 -5.89 10.21
N ASP A 148 -9.72 -6.74 11.11
CA ASP A 148 -8.70 -7.78 10.87
C ASP A 148 -7.50 -7.32 9.98
N PRO A 149 -6.75 -6.29 10.41
CA PRO A 149 -5.64 -5.77 9.62
C PRO A 149 -4.45 -6.74 9.61
N LEU A 150 -3.82 -6.94 8.45
CA LEU A 150 -2.51 -7.58 8.38
C LEU A 150 -1.43 -6.59 8.83
N ILE A 151 -0.73 -6.90 9.92
CA ILE A 151 0.41 -6.08 10.38
C ILE A 151 1.73 -6.78 10.04
N ILE A 152 2.61 -6.08 9.33
CA ILE A 152 3.96 -6.50 8.99
C ILE A 152 4.94 -5.55 9.68
N ARG A 153 5.69 -6.11 10.64
CA ARG A 153 6.70 -5.37 11.40
C ARG A 153 8.05 -5.47 10.71
N HIS A 154 8.83 -4.41 10.73
CA HIS A 154 10.16 -4.39 10.14
C HIS A 154 11.15 -3.62 11.04
N PRO A 155 12.46 -3.95 11.03
CA PRO A 155 13.41 -3.43 12.02
C PRO A 155 13.88 -1.98 11.78
N GLN A 156 13.46 -1.36 10.67
CA GLN A 156 13.88 -0.01 10.29
C GLN A 156 13.00 1.08 10.94
N GLY A 157 13.41 2.34 10.75
CA GLY A 157 12.63 3.52 11.14
C GLY A 157 11.59 3.91 10.10
N HIS A 158 11.35 5.21 9.94
CA HIS A 158 10.38 5.77 9.00
C HIS A 158 10.82 5.62 7.54
N THR A 159 10.55 4.47 6.93
CA THR A 159 10.89 4.16 5.55
C THR A 159 9.94 3.12 4.98
N VAL A 160 9.79 3.10 3.66
CA VAL A 160 9.30 1.91 2.96
C VAL A 160 10.28 0.76 3.26
N PRO A 161 9.81 -0.36 3.85
CA PRO A 161 10.70 -1.46 4.21
C PRO A 161 11.26 -2.14 2.97
N ARG A 162 12.41 -2.79 3.11
CA ARG A 162 12.76 -3.89 2.20
C ARG A 162 12.13 -5.14 2.79
N LEU A 163 11.48 -5.92 1.95
CA LEU A 163 10.87 -7.18 2.35
C LEU A 163 11.88 -8.30 2.10
N ASP A 164 12.04 -9.15 3.11
CA ASP A 164 12.70 -10.44 2.98
C ASP A 164 11.73 -11.48 2.41
N GLU A 165 12.20 -12.71 2.21
CA GLU A 165 11.41 -13.81 1.66
C GLU A 165 10.14 -14.07 2.48
N GLU A 166 10.23 -14.02 3.81
CA GLU A 166 9.08 -14.20 4.72
C GLU A 166 8.04 -13.08 4.52
N GLY A 167 8.48 -11.83 4.48
CA GLY A 167 7.61 -10.68 4.23
C GLY A 167 6.91 -10.75 2.88
N VAL A 168 7.64 -11.13 1.83
CA VAL A 168 7.09 -11.34 0.48
C VAL A 168 6.05 -12.44 0.49
N GLU A 169 6.35 -13.60 1.10
CA GLU A 169 5.43 -14.73 1.16
C GLU A 169 4.15 -14.37 1.92
N LYS A 170 4.27 -13.68 3.06
CA LYS A 170 3.14 -13.25 3.89
C LYS A 170 2.19 -12.32 3.11
N ILE A 171 2.74 -11.35 2.37
CA ILE A 171 1.93 -10.45 1.52
C ILE A 171 1.31 -11.22 0.37
N CYS A 172 2.07 -12.06 -0.33
CA CYS A 172 1.56 -12.81 -1.48
C CYS A 172 0.41 -13.73 -1.06
N ARG A 173 0.55 -14.45 0.05
CA ARG A 173 -0.53 -15.28 0.62
C ARG A 173 -1.75 -14.43 0.96
N TRP A 174 -1.54 -13.27 1.56
CA TRP A 174 -2.61 -12.33 1.87
C TRP A 174 -3.29 -11.81 0.60
N ILE A 175 -2.57 -11.41 -0.45
CA ILE A 175 -3.18 -10.96 -1.72
C ILE A 175 -3.98 -12.10 -2.36
N ARG A 176 -3.44 -13.32 -2.42
CA ARG A 176 -4.12 -14.47 -3.04
C ARG A 176 -5.42 -14.85 -2.31
N HIS A 177 -5.43 -14.81 -0.99
CA HIS A 177 -6.64 -15.07 -0.21
C HIS A 177 -7.80 -14.13 -0.59
N ASP A 178 -7.51 -12.86 -0.91
CA ASP A 178 -8.53 -11.92 -1.39
C ASP A 178 -9.13 -12.33 -2.73
N VAL A 179 -8.29 -12.84 -3.64
CA VAL A 179 -8.73 -13.32 -4.96
C VAL A 179 -9.61 -14.56 -4.81
N VAL A 180 -9.24 -15.49 -3.93
CA VAL A 180 -10.03 -16.70 -3.67
C VAL A 180 -11.39 -16.36 -3.06
N LEU A 181 -11.44 -15.44 -2.08
CA LEU A 181 -12.70 -14.98 -1.50
C LEU A 181 -13.62 -14.28 -2.51
N GLN A 182 -13.06 -13.55 -3.48
CA GLN A 182 -13.84 -12.85 -4.50
C GLN A 182 -14.40 -13.77 -5.59
N ASN A 183 -13.73 -14.90 -5.86
CA ASN A 183 -14.08 -15.78 -6.97
C ASN A 183 -14.88 -17.03 -6.55
N GLY A 184 -15.17 -17.21 -5.25
CA GLY A 184 -15.71 -18.47 -4.73
C GLY A 184 -14.63 -19.56 -4.70
N GLU A 185 -14.70 -20.47 -3.72
CA GLU A 185 -13.68 -21.49 -3.45
C GLU A 185 -13.21 -22.24 -4.72
N VAL A 186 -12.03 -21.88 -5.26
CA VAL A 186 -11.31 -22.73 -6.20
C VAL A 186 -10.48 -23.69 -5.36
N LYS A 187 -10.84 -24.99 -5.40
CA LYS A 187 -10.13 -26.05 -4.69
C LYS A 187 -8.64 -26.04 -5.01
N GLU A 188 -7.84 -26.09 -3.96
CA GLU A 188 -6.38 -26.12 -3.95
C GLU A 188 -5.86 -27.39 -4.65
N SER A 189 -5.78 -27.37 -5.99
CA SER A 189 -5.10 -28.45 -6.76
C SER A 189 -4.57 -28.08 -8.14
N GLU A 190 -4.75 -26.86 -8.66
CA GLU A 190 -4.33 -26.52 -10.03
C GLU A 190 -3.65 -25.15 -10.18
N VAL A 191 -2.63 -24.86 -9.37
CA VAL A 191 -1.64 -23.82 -9.73
C VAL A 191 -0.36 -24.53 -10.16
N LYS A 192 -0.26 -24.86 -11.46
CA LYS A 192 1.04 -25.18 -12.06
C LYS A 192 1.72 -23.86 -12.41
N GLU A 193 2.94 -23.70 -11.92
CA GLU A 193 3.84 -22.61 -12.26
C GLU A 193 4.19 -22.68 -13.75
N ASP A 194 3.57 -21.84 -14.57
CA ASP A 194 4.06 -21.57 -15.93
C ASP A 194 5.18 -20.53 -15.83
N VAL A 195 6.41 -21.00 -15.58
CA VAL A 195 7.62 -20.22 -15.85
C VAL A 195 8.02 -20.51 -17.31
N PRO A 196 8.04 -19.50 -18.21
CA PRO A 196 8.53 -19.70 -19.56
C PRO A 196 10.03 -20.01 -19.53
N MET A 197 10.38 -21.27 -19.77
CA MET A 197 11.75 -21.73 -19.92
C MET A 197 12.17 -21.55 -21.38
N GLU A 198 12.78 -20.41 -21.72
CA GLU A 198 13.53 -20.30 -22.97
C GLU A 198 14.87 -19.58 -22.81
N LYS A 199 15.88 -20.26 -23.40
CA LYS A 199 17.27 -19.86 -23.70
C LYS A 199 18.34 -20.12 -22.66
N ARG A 200 18.77 -21.39 -22.58
CA ARG A 200 20.20 -21.77 -22.48
C ARG A 200 20.48 -23.08 -23.21
N GLU A 201 20.66 -23.03 -24.53
CA GLU A 201 21.53 -23.97 -25.25
C GLU A 201 22.24 -23.20 -26.36
N ALA A 202 23.57 -23.11 -26.24
CA ALA A 202 24.59 -22.97 -27.29
C ALA A 202 25.88 -22.36 -26.71
N ILE A 203 26.63 -23.13 -25.92
CA ILE A 203 28.11 -23.08 -25.93
C ILE A 203 28.60 -24.51 -25.63
N GLU A 204 28.77 -25.28 -26.70
CA GLU A 204 29.80 -26.33 -26.79
C GLU A 204 30.15 -26.52 -28.26
N ALA A 205 31.17 -25.78 -28.69
CA ALA A 205 32.05 -26.05 -29.82
C ALA A 205 33.37 -25.32 -29.56
#